data_AF-A0A7V8NN41-F1
#
_entry.id   AF-A0A7V8NN41-F1
#
_cell.length_a   1.000
_cell.length_b   1.000
_cell.length_c   1.000
_cell.angle_alpha   90.00
_cell.angle_beta   90.00
_cell.angle_gamma   90.00
#
_symmetry.space_group_name_H-M   'P 1'
#
loop_
_entity.id
_entity.type
_entity.pdbx_description
1 polymer ?
#
loop_
_entity_poly.entity_id
_entity_poly.type
_entity_poly.pdbx_seq_one_letter_code
_entity_poly.pdbx_strand_id
1 'polypeptide(L)'
;MSRLEEFGRRIDEEVAKLKRIHNFEDIGKRVDEEVTRLKAFVQEDITPETEKRMTQFLREVSEKLTEAASWLEQRNAARNSQKAEKSSKS
;
A
#
# COMPACT_ATOMS: atom_id res chain seq x y z
N MET A 1 -5.56 -22.47 11.54
CA MET A 1 -5.61 -21.42 10.50
C MET A 1 -4.22 -21.31 9.90
N SER A 2 -4.11 -21.08 8.60
CA SER A 2 -2.82 -21.14 7.88
C SER A 2 -1.99 -19.87 8.18
N ARG A 3 -0.68 -19.98 8.41
CA ARG A 3 0.21 -18.84 8.73
C ARG A 3 0.16 -17.71 7.67
N LEU A 4 -0.15 -18.07 6.42
CA LEU A 4 -0.34 -17.16 5.29
C LEU A 4 -1.65 -16.35 5.38
N GLU A 5 -2.73 -16.95 5.91
CA GLU A 5 -4.00 -16.25 6.16
C GLU A 5 -3.88 -15.28 7.34
N GLU A 6 -3.03 -15.61 8.30
CA GLU A 6 -2.72 -14.76 9.45
C GLU A 6 -1.88 -13.54 9.03
N PHE A 7 -0.92 -13.74 8.12
CA PHE A 7 -0.18 -12.66 7.48
C PHE A 7 -1.09 -11.74 6.65
N GLY A 8 -1.98 -12.31 5.83
CA GLY A 8 -2.95 -11.55 5.03
C GLY A 8 -3.85 -10.66 5.88
N ARG A 9 -4.42 -11.21 6.97
CA ARG A 9 -5.23 -10.42 7.91
C ARG A 9 -4.46 -9.28 8.57
N ARG A 10 -3.19 -9.52 8.92
CA ARG A 10 -2.35 -8.51 9.58
C ARG A 10 -1.96 -7.37 8.63
N ILE A 11 -1.73 -7.68 7.35
CA ILE A 11 -1.52 -6.67 6.30
C ILE A 11 -2.77 -5.81 6.11
N ASP A 12 -3.96 -6.42 6.04
CA ASP A 12 -5.22 -5.66 5.90
C ASP A 12 -5.45 -4.69 7.08
N GLU A 13 -5.11 -5.10 8.31
CA GLU A 13 -5.18 -4.23 9.49
C GLU A 13 -4.18 -3.06 9.45
N GLU A 14 -2.93 -3.29 9.06
CA GLU A 14 -1.94 -2.22 8.96
C GLU A 14 -2.26 -1.25 7.81
N VAL A 15 -2.80 -1.74 6.69
CA VAL A 15 -3.31 -0.91 5.59
C VAL A 15 -4.50 -0.06 6.05
N ALA A 16 -5.40 -0.61 6.86
CA ALA A 16 -6.51 0.15 7.44
C ALA A 16 -6.03 1.24 8.43
N LYS A 17 -4.94 1.00 9.17
CA LYS A 17 -4.32 2.02 10.04
C LYS A 17 -3.62 3.11 9.22
N LEU A 18 -2.93 2.75 8.13
CA LEU A 18 -2.32 3.70 7.19
C LEU A 18 -3.36 4.69 6.62
N LYS A 19 -4.59 4.22 6.32
CA LYS A 19 -5.70 5.10 5.89
C LYS A 19 -6.13 6.16 6.93
N ARG A 20 -5.73 6.04 8.19
CA ARG A 20 -6.06 6.99 9.28
C ARG A 20 -4.94 7.99 9.58
N ILE A 21 -3.77 7.85 8.97
CA ILE A 21 -2.63 8.73 9.23
C ILE A 21 -2.76 9.99 8.36
N HIS A 22 -2.65 11.17 8.99
CA HIS A 22 -2.77 12.47 8.33
C HIS A 22 -1.43 13.04 7.84
N ASN A 23 -0.29 12.42 8.19
CA ASN A 23 1.05 12.85 7.84
C ASN A 23 1.71 11.89 6.83
N PHE A 24 2.15 12.42 5.69
CA PHE A 24 2.73 11.67 4.58
C PHE A 24 4.09 11.04 4.94
N GLU A 25 4.84 11.68 5.83
CA GLU A 25 6.15 11.21 6.30
C GLU A 25 6.02 9.96 7.20
N ASP A 26 4.99 9.94 8.06
CA ASP A 26 4.67 8.78 8.91
C ASP A 26 4.13 7.60 8.09
N ILE A 27 3.42 7.88 6.98
CA ILE A 27 3.00 6.87 6.01
C ILE A 27 4.22 6.24 5.34
N GLY A 28 5.14 7.07 4.82
CA GLY A 28 6.34 6.60 4.14
C GLY A 28 7.20 5.71 5.04
N LYS A 29 7.47 6.16 6.27
CA LYS A 29 8.29 5.40 7.23
C LYS A 29 7.66 4.05 7.60
N ARG A 30 6.34 4.02 7.78
CA ARG A 30 5.62 2.80 8.16
C ARG A 30 5.51 1.79 7.02
N VAL A 31 5.35 2.28 5.79
CA VAL A 31 5.42 1.43 4.59
C VAL A 31 6.83 0.83 4.44
N ASP A 32 7.87 1.64 4.63
CA ASP A 32 9.27 1.19 4.50
C ASP A 32 9.66 0.14 5.55
N GLU A 33 9.17 0.31 6.78
CA GLU A 33 9.30 -0.70 7.84
C GLU A 33 8.59 -2.01 7.50
N GLU A 34 7.37 -1.97 6.96
CA GLU A 34 6.66 -3.19 6.56
C GLU A 34 7.30 -3.88 5.36
N VAL A 35 7.84 -3.13 4.38
CA VAL A 35 8.60 -3.70 3.26
C VAL A 35 9.87 -4.39 3.77
N THR A 36 10.55 -3.77 4.74
CA THR A 36 11.73 -4.37 5.38
C THR A 36 11.39 -5.66 6.12
N ARG A 37 10.29 -5.67 6.89
CA ARG A 37 9.79 -6.89 7.57
C ARG A 37 9.40 -7.99 6.58
N LEU A 38 8.79 -7.61 5.47
CA LEU A 38 8.38 -8.55 4.42
C LEU A 38 9.60 -9.17 3.71
N LYS A 39 10.66 -8.38 3.47
CA LYS A 39 11.94 -8.88 2.95
C LYS A 39 12.62 -9.86 3.91
N ALA A 40 12.61 -9.56 5.22
CA ALA A 40 13.15 -10.48 6.23
C ALA A 40 12.38 -11.81 6.26
N PHE A 41 11.05 -11.77 6.20
CA PHE A 41 10.20 -12.96 6.12
C PHE A 41 10.50 -13.81 4.86
N VAL A 42 10.72 -13.15 3.72
CA VAL A 42 11.12 -13.82 2.47
C VAL A 42 12.48 -14.50 2.58
N GLN A 43 13.43 -13.89 3.29
CA GLN A 43 14.79 -14.41 3.41
C GLN A 43 14.93 -15.54 4.44
N GLU A 44 14.15 -15.50 5.52
CA GLU A 44 14.29 -16.46 6.63
C GLU A 44 13.35 -17.67 6.51
N ASP A 45 12.15 -17.50 5.94
CA ASP A 45 11.04 -18.46 6.12
C ASP A 45 10.49 -19.04 4.81
N ILE A 46 11.02 -18.64 3.64
CA ILE A 46 10.53 -19.12 2.34
C ILE A 46 11.38 -20.29 1.83
N THR A 47 10.72 -21.42 1.66
CA THR A 47 11.25 -22.57 0.92
C THR A 47 11.10 -22.34 -0.59
N PRO A 48 11.92 -22.98 -1.45
CA PRO A 48 11.82 -22.82 -2.92
C PRO A 48 10.41 -23.03 -3.50
N GLU A 49 9.62 -23.88 -2.83
CA GLU A 49 8.24 -24.18 -3.19
C GLU A 49 7.25 -23.02 -2.93
N THR A 50 7.58 -22.13 -1.99
CA THR A 50 6.76 -20.96 -1.61
C THR A 50 7.23 -19.66 -2.26
N GLU A 51 8.45 -19.60 -2.81
CA GLU A 51 8.99 -18.42 -3.52
C GLU A 51 8.09 -17.96 -4.68
N LYS A 52 7.56 -18.92 -5.45
CA LYS A 52 6.72 -18.62 -6.62
C LYS A 52 5.39 -17.98 -6.22
N ARG A 53 4.75 -18.48 -5.15
CA ARG A 53 3.51 -17.91 -4.60
C ARG A 53 3.76 -16.54 -3.98
N MET A 54 4.88 -16.36 -3.27
CA MET A 54 5.22 -15.06 -2.70
C MET A 54 5.52 -14.03 -3.77
N THR A 55 6.19 -14.43 -4.86
CA THR A 55 6.43 -13.56 -6.02
C THR A 55 5.11 -13.12 -6.66
N GLN A 56 4.15 -14.02 -6.81
CA GLN A 56 2.81 -13.66 -7.32
C GLN A 56 2.08 -12.72 -6.37
N PHE A 57 2.10 -13.01 -5.08
CA PHE A 57 1.49 -12.17 -4.05
C PHE A 57 2.07 -10.74 -4.04
N LEU A 58 3.40 -10.62 -4.13
CA LEU A 58 4.09 -9.33 -4.22
C LEU A 58 3.67 -8.52 -5.45
N ARG A 59 3.46 -9.18 -6.60
CA ARG A 59 2.95 -8.52 -7.81
C ARG A 59 1.53 -8.01 -7.63
N GLU A 60 0.64 -8.83 -7.06
CA GLU A 60 -0.75 -8.42 -6.80
C GLU A 60 -0.82 -7.23 -5.82
N VAL A 61 0.01 -7.23 -4.78
CA VAL A 61 0.09 -6.09 -3.84
C VAL A 61 0.60 -4.84 -4.56
N SER A 62 1.61 -4.96 -5.42
CA SER A 62 2.13 -3.84 -6.21
C SER A 62 1.07 -3.24 -7.13
N GLU A 63 0.22 -4.06 -7.75
CA GLU A 63 -0.88 -3.59 -8.59
C GLU A 63 -1.91 -2.80 -7.77
N LYS A 64 -2.30 -3.32 -6.59
CA LYS A 64 -3.23 -2.61 -5.68
C LYS A 64 -2.67 -1.28 -5.19
N LEU A 65 -1.37 -1.22 -4.90
CA LEU A 65 -0.71 0.03 -4.52
C LEU A 65 -0.68 1.04 -5.68
N THR A 66 -0.46 0.56 -6.91
CA THR A 66 -0.52 1.39 -8.12
C THR A 66 -1.92 1.96 -8.32
N GLU A 67 -2.96 1.13 -8.18
CA GLU A 67 -4.35 1.57 -8.30
C GLU A 67 -4.71 2.62 -7.24
N ALA A 68 -4.28 2.40 -5.99
CA ALA A 68 -4.49 3.37 -4.90
C ALA A 68 -3.79 4.71 -5.18
N ALA A 69 -2.58 4.69 -5.74
CA ALA A 69 -1.87 5.90 -6.15
C ALA A 69 -2.63 6.63 -7.27
N SER A 70 -3.05 5.92 -8.32
CA SER A 70 -3.84 6.51 -9.41
C SER A 70 -5.16 7.13 -8.92
N TRP A 71 -5.83 6.52 -7.95
CA TRP A 71 -7.03 7.09 -7.33
C TRP A 71 -6.73 8.42 -6.59
N LEU A 72 -5.61 8.48 -5.86
CA LEU A 72 -5.18 9.72 -5.18
C LEU A 72 -4.83 10.82 -6.17
N GLU A 73 -4.15 10.49 -7.27
CA GLU A 73 -3.81 11.43 -8.35
C GLU A 73 -5.08 12.01 -8.99
N GLN A 74 -6.05 11.17 -9.33
CA GLN A 74 -7.34 11.61 -9.89
C GLN A 74 -8.11 12.51 -8.92
N ARG A 75 -8.12 12.17 -7.62
CA ARG A 75 -8.75 12.99 -6.59
C ARG A 75 -8.06 14.36 -6.46
N ASN A 76 -6.73 14.40 -6.56
CA ASN A 76 -6.00 15.67 -6.51
C ASN A 76 -6.26 16.52 -7.75
N ALA A 77 -6.27 15.91 -8.94
CA ALA A 77 -6.60 16.58 -10.19
C ALA A 77 -8.01 17.19 -10.15
N ALA A 78 -9.02 16.43 -9.68
CA ALA A 78 -10.39 16.92 -9.52
C ALA A 78 -10.49 18.12 -8.56
N ARG A 79 -9.75 18.10 -7.44
CA ARG A 79 -9.70 19.23 -6.50
C ARG A 79 -9.04 20.47 -7.10
N ASN A 80 -7.98 20.29 -7.88
CA ASN A 80 -7.31 21.41 -8.57
C ASN A 80 -8.21 22.05 -9.64
N SER A 81 -8.94 21.26 -10.42
CA SER A 81 -9.90 21.77 -11.41
C SER A 81 -11.01 22.61 -10.76
N GLN A 82 -11.57 22.16 -9.64
CA GLN A 82 -12.58 22.92 -8.89
C GLN A 82 -12.03 24.22 -8.28
N LYS A 83 -10.75 24.24 -7.90
CA LYS A 83 -10.08 25.44 -7.36
C LYS A 83 -9.82 26.47 -8.47
N ALA A 84 -9.46 26.02 -9.67
CA ALA A 84 -9.29 26.88 -10.84
C ALA A 84 -10.60 27.53 -11.31
N GLU A 85 -11.70 26.77 -11.34
CA GLU A 85 -13.02 27.29 -11.71
C GLU A 85 -13.55 28.36 -10.73
N LYS A 86 -13.28 28.23 -9.43
CA LYS A 86 -13.64 29.25 -8.44
C LYS A 86 -12.80 30.51 -8.57
N SER A 87 -11.52 30.41 -8.94
CA SER A 87 -10.64 31.58 -9.14
C SER A 87 -10.95 32.37 -10.41
N SER A 88 -11.54 31.75 -11.43
CA SER A 88 -11.93 32.43 -12.68
C SER A 88 -13.27 33.16 -12.60
N LYS A 89 -13.99 33.02 -11.48
CA LYS A 89 -15.33 33.59 -11.24
C LYS A 89 -15.35 34.68 -10.15
N SER A 90 -14.17 35.07 -9.65
CA SER A 90 -13.97 36.17 -8.70
C SER A 90 -13.20 37.32 -9.34
#